data_AF-A0A136KW34-F1
#
_entry.id   AF-A0A136KW34-F1
#
_cell.length_a   1.000
_cell.length_b   1.000
_cell.length_c   1.000
_cell.angle_alpha   90.00
_cell.angle_beta   90.00
_cell.angle_gamma   90.00
#
_symmetry.space_group_name_H-M   'P 1'
#
loop_
_entity.id
_entity.type
_entity.pdbx_description
1 polymer ?
#
loop_
_entity_poly.entity_id
_entity_poly.type
_entity_poly.pdbx_seq_one_letter_code
_entity_poly.pdbx_strand_id
1 'polypeptide(L)' 'MRVGILGAGGMGNVHASKYKLMPDVEVSFFESDPEKAGQFSQRWGANAMASEDDLIAASDVVDVCLPTRPPLSNSGP' A
#
# COMPACT_ATOMS: atom_id res chain seq x y z
N MET A 1 6.78 11.85 -9.56
CA MET A 1 5.42 11.27 -9.59
C MET A 1 5.14 10.65 -8.23
N ARG A 2 3.98 10.94 -7.64
CA ARG A 2 3.57 10.45 -6.33
C ARG A 2 2.77 9.17 -6.49
N VAL A 3 3.31 8.07 -5.97
CA VAL A 3 2.68 6.74 -6.01
C VAL A 3 2.23 6.36 -4.62
N GLY A 4 0.94 6.11 -4.47
CA GLY A 4 0.36 5.59 -3.24
C GLY A 4 0.12 4.09 -3.31
N ILE A 5 0.66 3.31 -2.38
CA ILE A 5 0.42 1.87 -2.29
C ILE A 5 -0.63 1.57 -1.21
N LEU A 6 -1.74 0.94 -1.59
CA LEU A 6 -2.73 0.40 -0.65
C LEU A 6 -2.39 -1.05 -0.33
N GLY A 7 -1.95 -1.31 0.90
CA GLY A 7 -1.59 -2.63 1.41
C GLY A 7 -0.09 -2.90 1.42
N ALA A 8 0.44 -3.22 2.60
CA ALA A 8 1.86 -3.51 2.84
C ALA A 8 2.17 -5.03 2.85
N GLY A 9 1.33 -5.83 2.18
CA GLY A 9 1.52 -7.26 2.02
C GLY A 9 2.62 -7.64 1.02
N GLY A 10 2.60 -8.89 0.54
CA GLY A 10 3.61 -9.41 -0.39
C GLY A 10 3.76 -8.56 -1.66
N MET A 11 2.64 -8.25 -2.33
CA MET A 11 2.66 -7.45 -3.57
C MET A 11 3.08 -6.00 -3.32
N GLY A 12 2.60 -5.36 -2.25
CA GLY A 12 3.03 -4.01 -1.88
C GLY A 12 4.54 -3.91 -1.68
N ASN A 13 5.17 -4.93 -1.07
CA ASN A 13 6.62 -4.98 -0.91
C ASN A 13 7.37 -5.14 -2.24
N VAL A 14 6.84 -5.96 -3.16
CA VAL A 14 7.43 -6.13 -4.49
C VAL A 14 7.38 -4.81 -5.25
N HIS A 15 6.24 -4.13 -5.27
CA HIS A 15 6.08 -2.86 -5.99
C HIS A 15 6.93 -1.74 -5.36
N ALA A 16 6.95 -1.59 -4.04
CA ALA A 16 7.83 -0.64 -3.35
C ALA A 16 9.30 -0.86 -3.69
N SER A 17 9.76 -2.11 -3.80
CA SER A 17 11.14 -2.41 -4.20
C SER A 17 11.51 -1.89 -5.59
N LYS A 18 10.54 -1.82 -6.51
CA LYS A 18 10.75 -1.32 -7.88
C LYS A 18 10.64 0.20 -7.93
N TYR A 19 9.65 0.79 -7.27
CA TYR A 19 9.52 2.24 -7.17
C TYR A 19 10.74 2.87 -6.49
N LYS A 20 11.36 2.19 -5.52
CA LYS A 20 12.59 2.68 -4.88
C LYS A 20 13.77 2.86 -5.85
N LEU A 21 13.78 2.14 -6.98
CA LEU A 21 14.81 2.27 -8.01
C LEU A 21 14.56 3.44 -8.96
N MET A 22 13.40 4.10 -8.86
CA MET A 22 12.99 5.22 -9.70
C MET A 22 13.20 6.52 -8.90
N PRO A 23 14.27 7.30 -9.18
CA PRO A 23 14.63 8.47 -8.37
C PRO A 23 13.61 9.61 -8.44
N ASP A 24 12.74 9.61 -9.45
CA ASP A 24 11.68 10.58 -9.71
C ASP A 24 10.32 10.16 -9.11
N VAL A 25 10.26 9.03 -8.40
CA VAL A 25 9.06 8.52 -7.75
C VAL A 25 9.12 8.71 -6.23
N GLU A 26 8.08 9.33 -5.70
CA GLU A 26 7.84 9.44 -4.27
C GLU A 26 6.79 8.42 -3.86
N VAL A 27 7.12 7.57 -2.89
CA VAL A 27 6.23 6.49 -2.44
C VAL A 27 5.62 6.82 -1.09
N SER A 28 4.30 6.88 -1.05
CA SER A 28 3.48 6.84 0.16
C SER A 28 2.70 5.53 0.19
N PHE A 29 2.23 5.13 1.37
CA PHE A 29 1.43 3.92 1.51
C PHE A 29 0.44 4.03 2.65
N PHE A 30 -0.59 3.20 2.62
CA PHE A 30 -1.47 2.97 3.75
C PHE A 30 -1.56 1.46 4.03
N GLU A 31 -1.51 1.13 5.31
CA GLU A 31 -1.73 -0.20 5.84
C GLU A 31 -2.45 -0.08 7.19
N SER A 32 -3.54 -0.82 7.33
CA SER A 32 -4.39 -0.82 8.53
C SER A 32 -3.74 -1.53 9.73
N ASP A 33 -2.86 -2.49 9.47
CA ASP A 33 -2.10 -3.21 10.48
C ASP A 33 -0.85 -2.40 10.88
N PRO A 34 -0.78 -1.86 12.11
CA PRO A 34 0.31 -0.97 12.52
C PRO A 34 1.67 -1.67 12.56
N GLU A 35 1.71 -2.99 12.80
CA GLU A 35 2.96 -3.74 12.79
C GLU A 35 3.50 -3.84 11.37
N LYS A 36 2.64 -4.23 10.41
CA LYS A 36 3.01 -4.27 8.99
C LYS A 36 3.39 -2.90 8.46
N ALA A 37 2.65 -1.86 8.87
CA ALA A 37 2.96 -0.48 8.48
C ALA A 37 4.35 -0.06 8.97
N GLY A 38 4.69 -0.35 10.23
CA GLY A 38 6.00 -0.08 10.80
C GLY A 38 7.12 -0.81 10.06
N GLN A 39 6.95 -2.10 9.80
CA GLN A 39 7.92 -2.91 9.05
C GLN A 39 8.13 -2.38 7.62
N PHE A 40 7.05 -1.99 6.93
CA PHE A 40 7.11 -1.49 5.57
C PHE A 40 7.81 -0.13 5.48
N SER A 41 7.46 0.79 6.37
CA SER A 41 8.10 2.11 6.45
C SER A 41 9.58 1.99 6.76
N GLN A 42 9.95 1.16 7.74
CA GLN A 42 11.36 0.90 8.07
C GLN A 42 12.13 0.29 6.89
N ARG A 43 11.52 -0.65 6.18
CA ARG A 43 12.17 -1.38 5.08
C ARG A 43 12.42 -0.53 3.84
N TRP A 44 11.45 0.30 3.45
CA TRP A 44 11.50 1.02 2.17
C TRP A 44 11.74 2.52 2.32
N GLY A 45 11.61 3.05 3.54
CA GLY A 45 11.62 4.50 3.80
C GLY A 45 10.45 5.21 3.13
N ALA A 46 9.30 4.52 3.01
CA ALA A 46 8.08 5.06 2.44
C ALA A 46 7.25 5.78 3.52
N ASN A 47 6.49 6.79 3.09
CA ASN A 47 5.69 7.62 4.00
C ASN A 47 4.34 6.94 4.28
N ALA A 48 4.06 6.63 5.55
CA ALA A 48 2.77 6.07 5.96
C ALA A 48 1.71 7.18 6.05
N MET A 49 0.56 6.95 5.43
CA MET A 49 -0.61 7.85 5.46
C MET A 49 -1.59 7.41 6.56
N ALA A 50 -2.40 8.34 7.06
CA ALA A 50 -3.33 8.08 8.16
C ALA A 50 -4.59 7.32 7.72
N SER A 51 -4.99 7.45 6.45
CA SER A 51 -6.14 6.77 5.87
C SER A 51 -5.94 6.49 4.37
N GLU A 52 -6.80 5.63 3.83
CA GLU A 52 -6.88 5.36 2.38
C GLU A 52 -7.22 6.64 1.61
N ASP A 53 -8.16 7.44 2.13
CA ASP A 53 -8.59 8.70 1.52
C ASP A 53 -7.44 9.72 1.45
N ASP A 54 -6.66 9.85 2.53
CA ASP A 54 -5.49 10.74 2.56
C ASP A 54 -4.44 10.31 1.54
N LEU A 55 -4.22 9.00 1.39
CA LEU A 55 -3.30 8.45 0.40
C LEU A 55 -3.78 8.76 -1.03
N ILE A 56 -5.06 8.51 -1.31
CA ILE A 56 -5.66 8.72 -2.63
C ILE A 56 -5.59 10.20 -2.99
N ALA A 57 -5.92 11.12 -2.07
CA ALA A 57 -5.87 12.55 -2.30
C ALA A 57 -4.45 13.08 -2.56
N ALA A 58 -3.44 12.44 -1.96
CA ALA A 58 -2.04 12.86 -2.09
C ALA A 58 -1.30 12.24 -3.30
N SER A 59 -1.87 11.24 -3.96
CA SER A 59 -1.19 10.45 -5.00
C SER A 59 -1.57 10.87 -6.42
N ASP A 60 -0.61 10.80 -7.35
CA ASP A 60 -0.90 10.92 -8.78
C ASP A 60 -1.41 9.58 -9.34
N VAL A 61 -0.93 8.46 -8.78
CA VAL A 61 -1.34 7.08 -9.11
C VAL A 61 -1.46 6.26 -7.83
N VAL A 62 -2.49 5.41 -7.76
CA VAL A 62 -2.70 4.49 -6.64
C VAL A 62 -2.51 3.04 -7.12
N ASP A 63 -1.61 2.32 -6.45
CA ASP A 63 -1.36 0.89 -6.64
C ASP A 63 -2.10 0.09 -5.57
N VAL A 64 -3.14 -0.65 -5.98
CA VAL A 64 -4.02 -1.40 -5.08
C VAL A 64 -3.47 -2.82 -4.89
N CYS A 65 -2.79 -3.03 -3.77
CA CYS A 65 -2.14 -4.28 -3.38
C CYS A 65 -2.88 -5.03 -2.25
N LEU A 66 -4.20 -4.79 -2.11
CA LEU A 66 -5.06 -5.40 -1.11
C LEU A 66 -5.50 -6.81 -1.52
N PRO A 67 -5.77 -7.72 -0.56
CA PRO A 67 -6.31 -9.04 -0.87
C PRO A 67 -7.69 -8.92 -1.52
N THR A 68 -7.93 -9.74 -2.56
CA THR A 68 -9.27 -9.88 -3.12
C THR A 68 -10.19 -10.45 -2.05
N ARG A 69 -11.39 -9.87 -1.92
CA ARG A 69 -12.42 -10.38 -1.02
C ARG A 69 -12.61 -11.90 -1.27
N PRO A 70 -12.60 -12.75 -0.24
CA PRO A 70 -12.96 -14.15 -0.39
C PRO A 70 -14.36 -14.26 -1.03
N PRO A 71 -14.64 -15.29 -1.84
CA PRO A 71 -16.01 -15.54 -2.31
C PRO A 71 -16.93 -15.56 -1.09
N LEU A 72 -18.12 -14.95 -1.21
CA LEU A 72 -19.15 -15.02 -0.18
C LEU A 72 -19.34 -16.51 0.11
N SER A 73 -18.91 -16.99 1.28
CA SER A 73 -19.26 -18.32 1.72
C SER A 73 -20.78 -18.36 1.69
N ASN A 74 -21.34 -19.25 0.88
CA ASN A 74 -22.78 -19.44 0.80
C ASN A 74 -23.27 -19.85 2.20
N SER A 75 -23.66 -18.89 3.03
CA SER A 75 -24.51 -19.13 4.18
C SER A 75 -25.90 -19.43 3.62
N GLY A 76 -26.01 -20.61 3.01
CA GLY A 76 -27.30 -21.21 2.72
C GLY A 76 -28.02 -21.50 4.04
N PRO A 77 -29.36 -21.49 4.04
CA PRO A 77 -30.17 -21.74 5.22
C PRO A 77 -29.93 -23.13 5.83
#